data_AF-A0A9D6VP61-F1
#
_entry.id   AF-A0A9D6VP61-F1
#
_cell.length_a   1.000
_cell.length_b   1.000
_cell.length_c   1.000
_cell.angle_alpha   90.00
_cell.angle_beta   90.00
_cell.angle_gamma   90.00
#
_symmetry.space_group_name_H-M   'P 1'
#
loop_
_entity.id
_entity.type
_entity.pdbx_description
1 polymer ?
#
loop_
_entity_poly.entity_id
_entity_poly.type
_entity_poly.pdbx_seq_one_letter_code
_entity_poly.pdbx_strand_id
1 'polypeptide(L)'
;MKHQEYITTKEVKRVCDELKIRDWTELTAPKVLKEEARLILSEVNVEGMKINADDFAEGLEVELEHGIRYSDANVTNNHPILTGKIVIAHLKESLDYYKRLEVMEIEGDLLKAIQSKDISKIERYYKKLVKAKLELSKSELQEVS
;
A
#
# COMPACT_ATOMS: atom_id res chain seq x y z
N MET A 1 12.97 20.08 -17.05
CA MET A 1 12.85 18.78 -17.74
C MET A 1 11.37 18.43 -17.80
N LYS A 2 10.85 17.94 -18.93
CA LYS A 2 9.55 17.23 -18.88
C LYS A 2 9.81 15.92 -18.14
N HIS A 3 9.04 15.62 -17.10
CA HIS A 3 9.16 14.34 -16.39
C HIS A 3 8.91 13.22 -17.40
N GLN A 4 9.83 12.26 -17.46
CA GLN A 4 9.74 11.14 -18.37
C GLN A 4 8.66 10.18 -17.86
N GLU A 5 7.72 9.82 -18.72
CA GLU A 5 6.78 8.75 -18.44
C GLU A 5 7.50 7.41 -18.63
N TYR A 6 7.70 6.65 -17.55
CA TYR A 6 8.38 5.35 -17.61
C TYR A 6 7.45 4.24 -18.09
N ILE A 7 6.16 4.31 -17.72
CA ILE A 7 5.11 3.36 -18.05
C ILE A 7 3.91 4.15 -18.55
N THR A 8 3.41 3.86 -19.74
CA THR A 8 2.29 4.62 -20.30
C THR A 8 0.95 4.19 -19.72
N THR A 9 -0.02 5.10 -19.62
CA THR A 9 -1.41 4.75 -19.23
C THR A 9 -2.05 3.69 -20.14
N LYS A 10 -1.69 3.68 -21.42
CA LYS A 10 -2.12 2.63 -22.37
C LYS A 10 -1.63 1.24 -21.96
N GLU A 11 -0.40 1.14 -21.47
CA GLU A 11 0.17 -0.10 -20.98
C GLU A 11 -0.53 -0.56 -19.70
N VAL A 12 -0.77 0.36 -18.76
CA VAL A 12 -1.52 0.07 -17.54
C VAL A 12 -2.91 -0.48 -17.87
N LYS A 13 -3.64 0.19 -18.77
CA LYS A 13 -4.97 -0.25 -19.22
C LYS A 13 -4.94 -1.66 -19.85
N ARG A 14 -3.96 -1.92 -20.75
CA ARG A 14 -3.77 -3.24 -21.36
C ARG A 14 -3.59 -4.34 -20.31
N VAL A 15 -2.75 -4.10 -19.30
CA VAL A 15 -2.51 -5.09 -18.24
C VAL A 15 -3.72 -5.25 -17.32
N CYS A 16 -4.42 -4.17 -16.98
CA CYS A 16 -5.68 -4.27 -16.24
C CYS A 16 -6.71 -5.14 -16.98
N ASP A 17 -6.84 -4.98 -18.30
CA ASP A 17 -7.74 -5.77 -19.15
C ASP A 17 -7.32 -7.25 -19.19
N GLU A 18 -6.01 -7.54 -19.31
CA GLU A 18 -5.47 -8.91 -19.29
C GLU A 18 -5.72 -9.62 -17.95
N LEU A 19 -5.57 -8.89 -16.85
CA LEU A 19 -5.86 -9.38 -15.50
C LEU A 19 -7.36 -9.44 -15.19
N LYS A 20 -8.21 -8.84 -16.03
CA LYS A 20 -9.67 -8.71 -15.82
C LYS A 20 -10.00 -7.96 -14.52
N ILE A 21 -9.25 -6.91 -14.23
CA ILE A 21 -9.48 -6.01 -13.09
C ILE A 21 -9.99 -4.65 -13.58
N ARG A 22 -10.35 -3.74 -12.66
CA ARG A 22 -10.74 -2.39 -13.04
C ARG A 22 -9.56 -1.66 -13.69
N ASP A 23 -9.85 -0.65 -14.50
CA ASP A 23 -8.84 0.22 -15.07
C ASP A 23 -8.19 1.07 -13.96
N TRP A 24 -6.95 0.74 -13.59
CA TRP A 24 -6.23 1.41 -12.50
C TRP A 24 -5.73 2.80 -12.88
N THR A 25 -5.81 3.18 -14.16
CA THR A 25 -5.52 4.56 -14.60
C THR A 25 -6.63 5.54 -14.19
N GLU A 26 -7.82 5.04 -13.89
CA GLU A 26 -9.01 5.83 -13.56
C GLU A 26 -9.33 5.81 -12.05
N LEU A 27 -8.45 5.22 -11.22
CA LEU A 27 -8.67 5.19 -9.78
C LEU A 27 -8.55 6.59 -9.17
N THR A 28 -9.60 7.01 -8.47
CA THR A 28 -9.62 8.27 -7.72
C THR A 28 -9.27 8.09 -6.24
N ALA A 29 -9.16 6.84 -5.78
CA ALA A 29 -8.81 6.49 -4.41
C ALA A 29 -7.98 5.21 -4.41
N PRO A 30 -7.03 5.05 -3.47
CA PRO A 30 -6.18 3.88 -3.34
C PRO A 30 -6.96 2.72 -2.71
N LYS A 31 -8.09 2.31 -3.30
CA LYS A 31 -8.92 1.21 -2.80
C LYS A 31 -8.87 0.04 -3.76
N VAL A 32 -8.40 -1.09 -3.26
CA VAL A 32 -8.26 -2.33 -4.02
C VAL A 32 -9.35 -3.30 -3.61
N LEU A 33 -10.00 -3.93 -4.60
CA LEU A 33 -10.95 -5.01 -4.32
C LEU A 33 -10.20 -6.29 -3.98
N LYS A 34 -10.75 -7.11 -3.08
CA LYS A 34 -10.10 -8.35 -2.64
C LYS A 34 -9.77 -9.29 -3.81
N GLU A 35 -10.66 -9.35 -4.79
CA GLU A 35 -10.52 -10.15 -6.00
C GLU A 35 -9.37 -9.65 -6.88
N GLU A 36 -9.20 -8.33 -7.01
CA GLU A 36 -8.08 -7.72 -7.75
C GLU A 36 -6.75 -8.04 -7.05
N ALA A 37 -6.70 -7.87 -5.72
CA ALA A 37 -5.52 -8.19 -4.93
C ALA A 37 -5.12 -9.67 -5.08
N ARG A 38 -6.10 -10.60 -5.08
CA ARG A 38 -5.83 -12.04 -5.28
C ARG A 38 -5.27 -12.33 -6.67
N LEU A 39 -5.84 -11.75 -7.72
CA LEU A 39 -5.38 -11.93 -9.10
C LEU A 39 -3.96 -11.38 -9.28
N ILE A 40 -3.68 -10.19 -8.74
CA ILE A 40 -2.34 -9.62 -8.80
C ILE A 40 -1.37 -10.47 -7.99
N LEU A 41 -1.75 -10.89 -6.78
CA LEU A 41 -0.90 -11.72 -5.92
C LEU A 41 -0.49 -13.04 -6.61
N SER A 42 -1.42 -13.69 -7.33
CA SER A 42 -1.10 -14.92 -8.08
C SER A 42 -0.07 -14.71 -9.19
N GLU A 43 0.00 -13.52 -9.76
CA GLU A 43 0.98 -13.19 -10.81
C GLU A 43 2.36 -12.82 -10.24
N VAL A 44 2.41 -12.20 -9.05
CA VAL A 44 3.66 -11.66 -8.50
C VAL A 44 4.32 -12.53 -7.42
N ASN A 45 3.57 -13.39 -6.72
CA ASN A 45 4.09 -14.26 -5.66
C ASN A 45 4.70 -15.56 -6.21
N VAL A 46 5.69 -15.42 -7.10
CA VAL A 46 6.31 -16.54 -7.83
C VAL A 46 7.09 -17.51 -6.92
N GLU A 47 7.51 -17.07 -5.74
CA GLU A 47 8.24 -17.89 -4.75
C GLU A 47 7.31 -18.60 -3.76
N GLY A 48 6.00 -18.42 -3.86
CA GLY A 48 5.03 -19.12 -3.02
C GLY A 48 5.10 -18.73 -1.54
N MET A 49 5.41 -17.47 -1.25
CA MET A 49 5.40 -16.96 0.13
C MET A 49 4.00 -17.07 0.73
N LYS A 50 3.92 -17.33 2.04
CA LYS A 50 2.66 -17.40 2.78
C LYS A 50 2.11 -16.00 3.08
N ILE A 51 1.64 -15.32 2.03
CA ILE A 51 1.11 -13.96 2.11
C ILE A 51 -0.41 -14.03 2.25
N ASN A 52 -0.95 -13.33 3.25
CA ASN A 52 -2.39 -13.11 3.37
C ASN A 52 -2.83 -12.12 2.29
N ALA A 53 -3.89 -12.45 1.54
CA ALA A 53 -4.43 -11.58 0.49
C ALA A 53 -4.91 -10.22 1.02
N ASP A 54 -5.39 -10.15 2.26
CA ASP A 54 -5.81 -8.90 2.88
C ASP A 54 -4.59 -8.01 3.21
N ASP A 55 -3.50 -8.58 3.76
CA ASP A 55 -2.24 -7.84 4.00
C ASP A 55 -1.63 -7.36 2.67
N PHE A 56 -1.71 -8.17 1.60
CA PHE A 56 -1.26 -7.78 0.27
C PHE A 56 -2.11 -6.66 -0.33
N ALA A 57 -3.43 -6.70 -0.13
CA ALA A 57 -4.33 -5.64 -0.57
C ALA A 57 -4.00 -4.32 0.13
N GLU A 58 -3.77 -4.34 1.45
CA GLU A 58 -3.33 -3.15 2.20
C GLU A 58 -2.00 -2.59 1.65
N GLY A 59 -1.03 -3.45 1.35
CA GLY A 59 0.21 -3.03 0.70
C GLY A 59 -0.02 -2.36 -0.66
N LEU A 60 -0.89 -2.92 -1.51
CA LEU A 60 -1.24 -2.30 -2.79
C LEU A 60 -1.89 -0.93 -2.60
N GLU A 61 -2.77 -0.77 -1.60
CA GLU A 61 -3.40 0.51 -1.29
C GLU A 61 -2.36 1.56 -0.90
N VAL A 62 -1.35 1.20 -0.09
CA VAL A 62 -0.25 2.11 0.25
C VAL A 62 0.54 2.52 -1.00
N GLU A 63 0.97 1.57 -1.83
CA GLU A 63 1.78 1.89 -3.01
C GLU A 63 1.03 2.70 -4.08
N LEU A 64 -0.30 2.55 -4.16
CA LEU A 64 -1.16 3.34 -5.06
C LEU A 64 -1.24 4.81 -4.64
N GLU A 65 -0.97 5.17 -3.38
CA GLU A 65 -0.99 6.57 -2.97
C GLU A 65 0.03 7.41 -3.76
N HIS A 66 1.16 6.81 -4.16
CA HIS A 66 2.17 7.48 -4.98
C HIS A 66 1.60 7.96 -6.31
N GLY A 67 0.93 7.07 -7.06
CA GLY A 67 0.37 7.42 -8.36
C GLY A 67 -0.90 8.30 -8.28
N ILE A 68 -1.69 8.15 -7.22
CA ILE A 68 -2.98 8.84 -7.06
C ILE A 68 -2.82 10.24 -6.44
N ARG A 69 -1.92 10.41 -5.45
CA ARG A 69 -1.80 11.66 -4.68
C ARG A 69 -0.58 12.50 -5.06
N TYR A 70 0.51 11.86 -5.51
CA TYR A 70 1.80 12.53 -5.69
C TYR A 70 2.25 12.44 -7.15
N SER A 71 1.65 13.26 -8.02
CA SER A 71 1.92 13.22 -9.46
C SER A 71 3.40 13.43 -9.83
N ASP A 72 4.16 14.14 -9.00
CA ASP A 72 5.60 14.38 -9.15
C ASP A 72 6.47 13.19 -8.71
N ALA A 73 5.92 12.28 -7.90
CA ALA A 73 6.54 11.03 -7.46
C ALA A 73 5.89 9.78 -8.08
N ASN A 74 5.03 9.95 -9.10
CA ASN A 74 4.36 8.85 -9.78
C ASN A 74 5.33 8.17 -10.77
N VAL A 75 5.72 6.93 -10.45
CA VAL A 75 6.66 6.12 -11.26
C VAL A 75 5.95 5.02 -12.05
N THR A 76 4.83 4.50 -11.55
CA THR A 76 4.19 3.29 -12.11
C THR A 76 2.93 3.59 -12.91
N ASN A 77 2.35 4.79 -12.82
CA ASN A 77 1.01 5.09 -13.31
C ASN A 77 -0.05 4.09 -12.80
N ASN A 78 0.12 3.59 -11.58
CA ASN A 78 -0.71 2.54 -10.98
C ASN A 78 -0.66 1.20 -11.74
N HIS A 79 0.44 0.87 -12.42
CA HIS A 79 0.56 -0.41 -13.11
C HIS A 79 0.43 -1.60 -12.12
N PRO A 80 -0.60 -2.46 -12.22
CA PRO A 80 -0.96 -3.42 -11.17
C PRO A 80 0.15 -4.41 -10.84
N ILE A 81 0.85 -4.96 -11.85
CA ILE A 81 1.98 -5.88 -11.63
C ILE A 81 3.20 -5.20 -11.03
N LEU A 82 3.53 -3.97 -11.44
CA LEU A 82 4.71 -3.26 -10.91
C LEU A 82 4.45 -2.84 -9.46
N THR A 83 3.26 -2.29 -9.19
CA THR A 83 2.80 -1.99 -7.83
C THR A 83 2.82 -3.25 -6.96
N GLY A 84 2.28 -4.38 -7.45
CA GLY A 84 2.34 -5.66 -6.72
C GLY A 84 3.76 -6.17 -6.46
N LYS A 85 4.69 -5.98 -7.40
CA LYS A 85 6.11 -6.35 -7.20
C LYS A 85 6.79 -5.51 -6.11
N ILE A 86 6.44 -4.22 -5.98
CA ILE A 86 6.92 -3.37 -4.89
C ILE A 86 6.44 -3.93 -3.55
N VAL A 87 5.15 -4.28 -3.46
CA VAL A 87 4.57 -4.93 -2.27
C VAL A 87 5.30 -6.24 -1.92
N ILE A 88 5.56 -7.09 -2.91
CA ILE A 88 6.32 -8.34 -2.70
C ILE A 88 7.75 -8.05 -2.20
N ALA A 89 8.42 -7.04 -2.72
CA ALA A 89 9.77 -6.70 -2.28
C ALA A 89 9.81 -6.35 -0.79
N HIS A 90 8.88 -5.53 -0.32
CA HIS A 90 8.76 -5.18 1.09
C HIS A 90 8.35 -6.38 1.97
N LEU A 91 7.40 -7.21 1.50
CA LEU A 91 6.97 -8.40 2.24
C LEU A 91 8.08 -9.47 2.35
N LYS A 92 9.09 -9.45 1.46
CA LYS A 92 10.29 -10.29 1.58
C LYS A 92 11.22 -9.83 2.71
N GLU A 93 11.19 -8.56 3.08
CA GLU A 93 11.97 -8.03 4.21
C GLU A 93 11.31 -8.42 5.54
N SER A 94 10.00 -8.23 5.65
CA SER A 94 9.19 -8.77 6.73
C SER A 94 7.71 -8.90 6.32
N LEU A 95 7.03 -9.96 6.77
CA LEU A 95 5.61 -10.16 6.44
C LEU A 95 4.70 -9.11 7.11
N ASP A 96 5.19 -8.44 8.14
CA ASP A 96 4.50 -7.37 8.86
C ASP A 96 4.89 -5.95 8.40
N TYR A 97 5.62 -5.82 7.28
CA TYR A 97 6.17 -4.54 6.80
C TYR A 97 5.15 -3.40 6.80
N TYR A 98 3.99 -3.61 6.17
CA TYR A 98 2.97 -2.57 6.04
C TYR A 98 2.30 -2.21 7.38
N LYS A 99 2.27 -3.14 8.35
CA LYS A 99 1.82 -2.86 9.73
C LYS A 99 2.82 -1.97 10.46
N ARG A 100 4.13 -2.22 10.27
CA ARG A 100 5.20 -1.36 10.80
C ARG A 100 5.17 0.03 10.16
N LEU A 101 4.96 0.09 8.85
CA LEU A 101 4.84 1.34 8.11
C LEU A 101 3.65 2.18 8.61
N GLU A 102 2.48 1.57 8.80
CA GLU A 102 1.30 2.29 9.32
C GLU A 102 1.59 2.93 10.69
N VAL A 103 2.27 2.22 11.60
CA VAL A 103 2.66 2.78 12.90
C VAL A 103 3.54 4.02 12.71
N MET A 104 4.57 3.94 11.86
CA MET A 104 5.49 5.04 11.59
C MET A 104 4.77 6.26 10.99
N GLU A 105 3.89 6.05 10.02
CA GLU A 105 3.15 7.14 9.38
C GLU A 105 2.21 7.85 10.37
N ILE A 106 1.51 7.10 11.23
CA ILE A 106 0.65 7.67 12.26
C ILE A 106 1.46 8.47 13.28
N GLU A 107 2.65 7.99 13.67
CA GLU A 107 3.54 8.75 14.56
C GLU A 107 3.97 10.08 13.94
N GLY A 108 4.27 10.11 12.64
CA GLY A 108 4.55 11.33 11.89
C GLY A 108 3.37 12.30 11.86
N ASP A 109 2.16 11.81 11.60
CA ASP A 109 0.94 12.64 11.59
C ASP A 109 0.56 13.14 12.98
N LEU A 110 0.76 12.32 14.02
CA LEU A 110 0.58 12.72 15.40
C LEU A 110 1.55 13.86 15.77
N LEU A 111 2.82 13.78 15.35
CA LEU A 111 3.79 14.85 15.58
C LEU A 111 3.34 16.17 14.92
N LYS A 112 2.86 16.14 13.67
CA LYS A 112 2.31 17.32 12.99
C LYS A 112 1.09 17.89 13.74
N ALA A 113 0.22 17.03 14.27
CA ALA A 113 -0.94 17.45 15.07
C ALA A 113 -0.52 18.12 16.38
N ILE A 114 0.52 17.59 17.05
CA ILE A 114 1.10 18.20 18.26
C ILE A 114 1.69 19.57 17.95
N GLN A 115 2.49 19.69 16.89
CA GLN A 115 3.10 20.96 16.48
C GLN A 115 2.07 22.05 16.16
N SER A 116 0.97 21.66 15.53
CA SER A 116 -0.16 22.56 15.23
C SER A 116 -1.11 22.78 16.42
N LYS A 117 -0.88 22.12 17.57
CA LYS A 117 -1.73 22.17 18.77
C LYS A 117 -3.20 21.80 18.49
N ASP A 118 -3.44 20.98 17.48
CA ASP A 118 -4.78 20.52 17.08
C ASP A 118 -5.20 19.34 17.99
N ILE A 119 -5.83 19.67 19.13
CA ILE A 119 -6.23 18.69 20.15
C ILE A 119 -7.12 17.59 19.58
N SER A 120 -8.03 17.93 18.67
CA SER A 120 -8.94 16.96 18.04
C SER A 120 -8.18 15.95 17.17
N LYS A 121 -7.19 16.41 16.37
CA LYS A 121 -6.33 15.50 15.60
C LYS A 121 -5.41 14.68 16.50
N ILE A 122 -4.86 15.27 17.56
CA ILE A 122 -4.01 14.56 18.53
C ILE A 122 -4.78 13.38 19.12
N GLU A 123 -5.99 13.61 19.63
CA GLU A 123 -6.82 12.54 20.20
C GLU A 123 -7.13 11.45 19.16
N ARG A 124 -7.48 11.85 17.94
CA ARG A 124 -7.78 10.93 16.83
C ARG A 124 -6.58 10.07 16.46
N TYR A 125 -5.41 10.68 16.21
CA TYR A 125 -4.21 9.95 15.80
C TYR A 125 -3.65 9.11 16.95
N TYR A 126 -3.72 9.56 18.19
CA TYR A 126 -3.31 8.76 19.34
C TYR A 126 -4.15 7.48 19.47
N LYS A 127 -5.49 7.58 19.34
CA LYS A 127 -6.36 6.40 19.30
C LYS A 127 -6.04 5.47 18.12
N LYS A 128 -5.72 6.03 16.94
CA LYS A 128 -5.31 5.23 15.77
C LYS A 128 -3.99 4.51 16.04
N LEU A 129 -3.01 5.19 16.62
CA LEU A 129 -1.70 4.65 16.95
C LEU A 129 -1.77 3.46 17.91
N VAL A 130 -2.59 3.56 18.96
CA VAL A 130 -2.78 2.46 19.92
C VAL A 130 -3.35 1.22 19.23
N LYS A 131 -4.30 1.39 18.31
CA LYS A 131 -4.86 0.27 17.53
C LYS A 131 -3.83 -0.34 16.58
N ALA A 132 -3.10 0.48 15.84
CA ALA A 132 -2.07 0.00 14.91
C ALA A 132 -0.95 -0.76 15.65
N LYS A 133 -0.49 -0.25 16.80
CA LYS A 133 0.49 -0.94 17.65
C LYS A 133 -0.04 -2.28 18.18
N LEU A 134 -1.33 -2.35 18.53
CA LEU A 134 -1.94 -3.61 18.95
C LEU A 134 -1.94 -4.65 17.81
N GLU A 135 -2.31 -4.26 16.60
CA GLU A 135 -2.30 -5.19 15.45
C GLU A 135 -0.87 -5.63 15.08
N LEU A 136 0.10 -4.71 15.13
CA LEU A 136 1.51 -5.04 14.94
C LEU A 136 1.98 -6.04 16.01
N SER A 137 1.73 -5.79 17.30
CA SER A 137 2.14 -6.69 18.37
C SER A 137 1.49 -8.08 18.29
N LYS A 138 0.25 -8.19 17.77
CA LYS A 138 -0.36 -9.49 17.47
C LYS A 138 0.38 -10.24 16.37
N SER A 139 0.83 -9.53 15.33
CA SER A 139 1.63 -10.10 14.24
C SER A 139 2.99 -10.58 14.77
N GLU A 140 3.68 -9.73 15.54
CA GLU A 140 4.97 -10.07 16.16
C GLU A 140 4.84 -11.29 17.09
N LEU A 141 3.75 -11.38 17.86
CA LEU A 141 3.49 -12.53 18.72
C LEU A 141 3.37 -13.84 17.93
N GLN A 142 2.75 -13.80 16.74
CA GLN A 142 2.63 -14.98 15.87
C GLN A 142 3.98 -15.44 15.29
N GLU A 143 4.94 -14.52 15.11
CA GLU A 143 6.26 -14.86 14.59
C GLU A 143 7.19 -15.46 15.66
N VAL A 144 6.98 -15.09 16.93
CA VAL A 144 7.82 -15.56 18.06
C VAL A 144 7.20 -16.72 18.85
N SER A 145 5.98 -17.16 18.51
CA SER A 145 5.28 -18.29 19.15
C SER A 145 5.42 -19.58 18.34
#